data_AF-A0A4W5KRK6-F1
#
_entry.id   AF-A0A4W5KRK6-F1
#
_cell.length_a   1.000
_cell.length_b   1.000
_cell.length_c   1.000
_cell.angle_alpha   90.00
_cell.angle_beta   90.00
_cell.angle_gamma   90.00
#
_symmetry.space_group_name_H-M   'P 1'
#
loop_
_entity.id
_entity.type
_entity.pdbx_description
1 polymer ?
#
loop_
_entity_poly.entity_id
_entity_poly.type
_entity_poly.pdbx_seq_one_letter_code
_entity_poly.pdbx_strand_id
1 'polypeptide(L)'
;PEDGIHGFNFSRLSISGYLETIPDPLTEDWNPCTQPDKHNHTEVLQSLSCMAQRHQLYLVANMPDLQPCPLTSHPYLDPSHLPCPPDGRWQFNTDVVFRSDGSLAARYHKQNLFFEKEFDTPPRLEVVTFDTPFAGRLDECASSTYSGSDPESGQSGS
;
A
#
# COMPACT_ATOMS: atom_id res chain seq x y z
N PRO A 1 -12.89 4.80 0.44
CA PRO A 1 -13.50 3.64 1.13
C PRO A 1 -12.70 2.39 0.79
N GLU A 2 -12.47 1.53 1.77
CA GLU A 2 -11.94 0.18 1.52
C GLU A 2 -12.89 -0.57 0.57
N ASP A 3 -12.34 -1.37 -0.35
CA ASP A 3 -13.06 -2.11 -1.40
C ASP A 3 -13.88 -1.24 -2.38
N GLY A 4 -13.66 0.07 -2.39
CA GLY A 4 -14.47 1.01 -3.19
C GLY A 4 -14.36 0.81 -4.70
N ILE A 5 -13.34 0.07 -5.16
CA ILE A 5 -13.04 -0.18 -6.58
C ILE A 5 -13.46 -1.60 -7.02
N HIS A 6 -13.31 -2.61 -6.16
CA HIS A 6 -13.57 -4.02 -6.52
C HIS A 6 -14.72 -4.68 -5.76
N GLY A 7 -15.17 -4.14 -4.62
CA GLY A 7 -16.16 -4.80 -3.75
C GLY A 7 -15.58 -5.99 -2.97
N PHE A 8 -16.44 -6.86 -2.44
CA PHE A 8 -16.07 -7.93 -1.50
C PHE A 8 -16.38 -9.35 -2.03
N ASN A 9 -15.85 -10.37 -1.34
CA ASN A 9 -16.10 -11.81 -1.52
C ASN A 9 -15.37 -12.45 -2.71
N PHE A 10 -14.04 -12.28 -2.78
CA PHE A 10 -13.21 -12.92 -3.78
C PHE A 10 -12.41 -14.11 -3.23
N SER A 11 -11.90 -14.91 -4.16
CA SER A 11 -10.79 -15.83 -3.95
C SER A 11 -9.53 -15.25 -4.59
N ARG A 12 -8.36 -15.79 -4.23
CA ARG A 12 -7.07 -15.46 -4.86
C ARG A 12 -7.06 -15.51 -6.39
N LEU A 13 -7.90 -16.36 -6.99
CA LEU A 13 -8.00 -16.49 -8.44
C LEU A 13 -9.02 -15.51 -9.02
N SER A 14 -10.15 -15.32 -8.37
CA SER A 14 -11.22 -14.48 -8.93
C SER A 14 -10.94 -12.98 -8.81
N ILE A 15 -10.07 -12.55 -7.88
CA ILE A 15 -9.65 -11.14 -7.79
C ILE A 15 -8.59 -10.76 -8.83
N SER A 16 -7.99 -11.73 -9.53
CA SER A 16 -6.78 -11.48 -10.32
C SER A 16 -6.94 -10.47 -11.44
N GLY A 17 -8.15 -10.28 -11.96
CA GLY A 17 -8.45 -9.29 -13.00
C GLY A 17 -8.51 -7.84 -12.49
N TYR A 18 -8.49 -7.64 -11.18
CA TYR A 18 -8.50 -6.31 -10.54
C TYR A 18 -7.14 -5.89 -9.99
N LEU A 19 -6.17 -6.82 -9.99
CA LEU A 19 -4.84 -6.57 -9.47
C LEU A 19 -3.99 -5.77 -10.46
N GLU A 20 -3.26 -4.79 -9.94
CA GLU A 20 -2.20 -4.10 -10.68
C GLU A 20 -0.91 -4.17 -9.86
N THR A 21 0.25 -4.18 -10.51
CA THR A 21 1.53 -4.07 -9.80
C THR A 21 1.81 -2.61 -9.49
N ILE A 22 1.87 -2.29 -8.20
CA ILE A 22 2.11 -0.93 -7.73
C ILE A 22 3.60 -0.80 -7.37
N PRO A 23 4.39 0.05 -8.06
CA PRO A 23 5.81 0.21 -7.73
C PRO A 23 6.00 0.89 -6.36
N ASP A 24 7.18 0.73 -5.77
CA ASP A 24 7.53 1.41 -4.53
C ASP A 24 7.91 2.88 -4.80
N PRO A 25 7.09 3.85 -4.34
CA PRO A 25 7.34 5.28 -4.58
C PRO A 25 8.60 5.80 -3.89
N LEU A 26 9.21 5.05 -2.95
CA LEU A 26 10.51 5.39 -2.37
C LEU A 26 11.68 5.11 -3.32
N THR A 27 11.49 4.19 -4.26
CA THR A 27 12.52 3.75 -5.21
C THR A 27 12.31 4.31 -6.62
N GLU A 28 11.08 4.73 -6.93
CA GLU A 28 10.68 5.15 -8.26
C GLU A 28 9.74 6.36 -8.20
N ASP A 29 10.13 7.45 -8.86
CA ASP A 29 9.21 8.56 -9.13
C ASP A 29 8.42 8.26 -10.41
N TRP A 30 7.09 8.21 -10.29
CA TRP A 30 6.20 7.86 -11.38
C TRP A 30 4.87 8.61 -11.30
N ASN A 31 4.47 9.14 -12.44
CA ASN A 31 3.17 9.75 -12.65
C ASN A 31 2.40 8.93 -13.71
N PRO A 32 1.49 8.03 -13.30
CA PRO A 32 0.75 7.17 -14.23
C PRO A 32 -0.02 7.95 -15.30
N CYS A 33 -0.53 9.14 -14.99
CA CYS A 33 -1.29 9.94 -15.96
C CYS A 33 -0.43 10.45 -17.13
N THR A 34 0.80 10.88 -16.84
CA THR A 34 1.70 11.45 -17.85
C THR A 34 2.67 10.42 -18.43
N GLN A 35 2.85 9.27 -17.78
CA GLN A 35 3.75 8.20 -18.16
C GLN A 35 3.03 6.84 -18.17
N PRO A 36 1.96 6.66 -18.97
CA PRO A 36 1.15 5.45 -18.96
C PRO A 36 1.91 4.21 -19.45
N ASP A 37 2.88 4.39 -20.35
CA ASP A 37 3.62 3.27 -20.95
C ASP A 37 4.80 2.78 -20.08
N LYS A 38 5.01 3.36 -18.89
CA LYS A 38 6.13 2.99 -18.00
C LYS A 38 5.90 1.61 -17.36
N HIS A 39 4.65 1.30 -17.03
CA HIS A 39 4.21 0.03 -16.45
C HIS A 39 2.98 -0.46 -17.19
N ASN A 40 2.96 -1.74 -17.56
CA ASN A 40 1.84 -2.34 -18.27
C ASN A 40 0.73 -2.73 -17.28
N HIS A 41 -0.52 -2.75 -17.76
CA HIS A 41 -1.70 -3.19 -16.97
C HIS A 41 -1.90 -2.35 -15.70
N THR A 42 -1.92 -1.03 -15.87
CA THR A 42 -2.05 -0.04 -14.78
C THR A 42 -3.22 0.93 -15.00
N GLU A 43 -4.29 0.46 -15.64
CA GLU A 43 -5.44 1.28 -16.05
C GLU A 43 -6.14 1.98 -14.87
N VAL A 44 -6.24 1.34 -13.71
CA VAL A 44 -6.80 1.91 -12.48
C VAL A 44 -5.86 2.98 -11.92
N LEU A 45 -4.56 2.67 -11.76
CA LEU A 45 -3.56 3.65 -11.31
C LEU A 45 -3.51 4.87 -12.23
N GLN A 46 -3.56 4.67 -13.55
CA GLN A 46 -3.63 5.75 -14.55
C GLN A 46 -4.88 6.61 -14.34
N SER A 47 -6.04 5.98 -14.16
CA SER A 47 -7.30 6.70 -13.98
C SER A 47 -7.31 7.54 -12.69
N LEU A 48 -6.82 6.97 -11.58
CA LEU A 48 -6.71 7.66 -10.29
C LEU A 48 -5.72 8.83 -10.34
N SER A 49 -4.54 8.59 -10.93
CA SER A 49 -3.52 9.61 -11.16
C SER A 49 -4.06 10.78 -11.99
N CYS A 50 -4.74 10.49 -13.10
CA CYS A 50 -5.33 11.53 -13.95
C CYS A 50 -6.46 12.28 -13.25
N MET A 51 -7.25 11.62 -12.40
CA MET A 51 -8.27 12.27 -11.60
C MET A 51 -7.66 13.25 -10.60
N ALA A 52 -6.61 12.83 -9.88
CA ALA A 52 -5.87 13.67 -8.95
C ALA A 52 -5.27 14.90 -9.65
N GLN A 53 -4.60 14.69 -10.79
CA GLN A 53 -3.99 15.75 -11.59
C GLN A 53 -5.02 16.74 -12.15
N ARG A 54 -6.09 16.23 -12.76
CA ARG A 54 -7.13 17.04 -13.41
C ARG A 54 -7.85 17.96 -12.43
N HIS A 55 -8.07 17.47 -11.21
CA HIS A 55 -8.82 18.20 -10.18
C HIS A 55 -7.91 18.83 -9.11
N GLN A 56 -6.58 18.74 -9.29
CA GLN A 56 -5.57 19.32 -8.41
C GLN A 56 -5.77 18.94 -6.94
N LEU A 57 -6.08 17.67 -6.68
CA LEU A 57 -6.38 17.16 -5.35
C LEU A 57 -5.45 16.01 -4.98
N TYR A 58 -5.17 15.86 -3.69
CA TYR A 58 -4.57 14.64 -3.17
C TYR A 58 -5.66 13.57 -3.13
N LEU A 59 -5.37 12.41 -3.70
CA LEU A 59 -6.31 11.31 -3.82
C LEU A 59 -5.76 10.11 -3.06
N VAL A 60 -6.53 9.60 -2.10
CA VAL A 60 -6.27 8.34 -1.42
C VAL A 60 -7.30 7.32 -1.89
N ALA A 61 -6.83 6.16 -2.33
CA ALA A 61 -7.68 5.07 -2.79
C ALA A 61 -7.16 3.73 -2.30
N ASN A 62 -8.07 2.78 -2.11
CA ASN A 62 -7.78 1.42 -1.74
C ASN A 62 -7.98 0.51 -2.96
N MET A 63 -6.98 -0.30 -3.30
CA MET A 63 -6.97 -1.19 -4.45
C MET A 63 -6.08 -2.41 -4.21
N PRO A 64 -6.23 -3.50 -4.98
CA PRO A 64 -5.50 -4.73 -4.73
C PRO A 64 -4.17 -4.70 -5.51
N ASP A 65 -3.05 -4.91 -4.81
CA ASP A 65 -1.70 -4.94 -5.40
C ASP A 65 -1.27 -6.38 -5.69
N LEU A 66 -0.57 -6.59 -6.82
CA LEU A 66 0.13 -7.82 -7.14
C LEU A 66 1.64 -7.56 -7.16
N GLN A 67 2.36 -8.26 -6.29
CA GLN A 67 3.82 -8.23 -6.23
C GLN A 67 4.38 -9.62 -6.63
N PRO A 68 4.99 -9.75 -7.82
CA PRO A 68 5.59 -11.02 -8.23
C PRO A 68 6.71 -11.43 -7.26
N CYS A 69 6.76 -12.72 -6.90
CA CYS A 69 7.85 -13.24 -6.08
C CYS A 69 8.53 -14.44 -6.76
N PRO A 70 9.87 -14.54 -6.71
CA PRO A 70 10.56 -15.70 -7.27
C PRO A 70 10.19 -16.95 -6.46
N LEU A 71 9.66 -18.00 -7.12
CA LEU A 71 9.43 -19.31 -6.49
C LEU A 71 10.73 -19.95 -5.95
N THR A 72 11.89 -19.46 -6.41
CA THR A 72 13.23 -19.93 -6.03
C THR A 72 13.90 -19.07 -4.96
N SER A 73 13.19 -18.11 -4.33
CA SER A 73 13.74 -17.35 -3.21
C SER A 73 14.01 -18.31 -2.05
N HIS A 74 15.24 -18.84 -2.01
CA HIS A 74 15.73 -19.64 -0.91
C HIS A 74 15.49 -18.83 0.38
N PRO A 75 14.97 -19.41 1.47
CA PRO A 75 14.63 -18.66 2.69
C PRO A 75 15.79 -17.90 3.35
N TYR A 76 17.01 -18.04 2.82
CA TYR A 76 18.22 -17.30 3.21
C TYR A 76 18.49 -16.03 2.40
N LEU A 77 17.82 -15.83 1.25
CA LEU A 77 18.03 -14.67 0.36
C LEU A 77 16.94 -13.61 0.49
N ASP A 78 15.82 -13.94 1.15
CA ASP A 78 14.77 -12.98 1.46
C ASP A 78 14.86 -12.58 2.95
N PRO A 79 15.14 -11.30 3.28
CA PRO A 79 15.16 -10.82 4.66
C PRO A 79 13.79 -10.92 5.37
N SER A 80 12.71 -11.23 4.66
CA SER A 80 11.39 -11.50 5.21
C SER A 80 11.23 -12.94 5.75
N HIS A 81 12.09 -13.88 5.32
CA HIS A 81 12.01 -15.33 5.58
C HIS A 81 10.66 -15.98 5.20
N LEU A 82 9.75 -15.28 4.52
CA LEU A 82 8.41 -15.78 4.20
C LEU A 82 8.41 -16.45 2.82
N PRO A 83 7.99 -17.72 2.71
CA PRO A 83 7.97 -18.39 1.41
C PRO A 83 6.95 -17.73 0.48
N CYS A 84 7.39 -17.40 -0.74
CA CYS A 84 6.53 -16.94 -1.82
C CYS A 84 5.31 -17.89 -1.96
N PRO A 85 4.08 -17.36 -2.09
CA PRO A 85 2.90 -18.19 -2.28
C PRO A 85 3.05 -19.16 -3.47
N PRO A 86 2.41 -20.35 -3.45
CA PRO A 86 2.56 -21.37 -4.49
C PRO A 86 2.20 -20.90 -5.92
N ASP A 87 1.40 -19.83 -6.03
CA ASP A 87 1.00 -19.20 -7.28
C ASP A 87 1.96 -18.09 -7.75
N GLY A 88 3.13 -17.95 -7.10
CA GLY A 88 4.24 -17.12 -7.56
C GLY A 88 4.06 -15.62 -7.37
N ARG A 89 3.08 -15.20 -6.56
CA ARG A 89 2.76 -13.79 -6.34
C ARG A 89 2.21 -13.54 -4.94
N TRP A 90 2.62 -12.40 -4.39
CA TRP A 90 1.91 -11.79 -3.28
C TRP A 90 0.72 -10.98 -3.80
N GLN A 91 -0.37 -10.95 -3.03
CA GLN A 91 -1.54 -10.11 -3.30
C GLN A 91 -1.86 -9.33 -2.03
N PHE A 92 -1.95 -8.01 -2.10
CA PHE A 92 -2.17 -7.17 -0.92
C PHE A 92 -3.42 -6.30 -1.09
N ASN A 93 -4.13 -6.08 0.02
CA ASN A 93 -5.03 -4.94 0.13
C ASN A 93 -4.13 -3.70 0.32
N THR A 94 -4.26 -2.70 -0.56
CA THR A 94 -3.27 -1.63 -0.67
C THR A 94 -3.91 -0.27 -0.75
N ASP A 95 -3.50 0.62 0.14
CA ASP A 95 -3.81 2.05 0.00
C ASP A 95 -2.72 2.72 -0.86
N VAL A 96 -3.16 3.51 -1.84
CA VAL A 96 -2.32 4.34 -2.68
C VAL A 96 -2.69 5.81 -2.53
N VAL A 97 -1.67 6.66 -2.57
CA VAL A 97 -1.83 8.10 -2.50
C VAL A 97 -1.24 8.74 -3.74
N PHE A 98 -2.03 9.57 -4.41
CA PHE A 98 -1.58 10.43 -5.49
C PHE A 98 -1.52 11.88 -5.03
N ARG A 99 -0.45 12.59 -5.40
CA ARG A 99 -0.36 14.04 -5.22
C ARG A 99 -1.29 14.76 -6.19
N SER A 100 -1.49 16.06 -5.95
CA SER A 100 -2.29 16.94 -6.81
C SER A 100 -1.79 17.09 -8.25
N ASP A 101 -0.56 16.67 -8.55
CA ASP A 101 -0.01 16.62 -9.92
C ASP A 101 -0.18 15.25 -10.59
N GLY A 102 -0.72 14.25 -9.90
CA GLY A 102 -0.90 12.88 -10.34
C GLY A 102 0.27 11.93 -10.04
N SER A 103 1.36 12.39 -9.41
CA SER A 103 2.46 11.50 -9.02
C SER A 103 2.07 10.56 -7.89
N LEU A 104 2.53 9.31 -7.94
CA LEU A 104 2.38 8.35 -6.85
C LEU A 104 3.24 8.81 -5.66
N ALA A 105 2.61 9.01 -4.51
CA ALA A 105 3.24 9.55 -3.31
C ALA A 105 3.53 8.48 -2.27
N ALA A 106 2.61 7.52 -2.13
CA ALA A 106 2.66 6.47 -1.13
C ALA A 106 1.92 5.23 -1.62
N ARG A 107 2.40 4.08 -1.14
CA ARG A 107 1.78 2.77 -1.25
C ARG A 107 1.91 2.10 0.11
N TYR A 108 0.81 1.62 0.67
CA TYR A 108 0.77 0.95 1.96
C TYR A 108 0.01 -0.37 1.84
N HIS A 109 0.67 -1.48 2.18
CA HIS A 109 0.02 -2.78 2.28
C HIS A 109 -0.65 -2.94 3.65
N LYS A 110 -1.96 -3.21 3.66
CA LYS A 110 -2.75 -3.35 4.89
C LYS A 110 -2.25 -4.52 5.74
N GLN A 111 -1.77 -4.21 6.94
CA GLN A 111 -1.23 -5.21 7.87
C GLN A 111 -2.32 -6.06 8.55
N ASN A 112 -3.46 -5.47 8.90
CA ASN A 112 -4.50 -6.11 9.71
C ASN A 112 -5.71 -6.44 8.84
N LEU A 113 -5.66 -7.60 8.19
CA LEU A 113 -6.75 -8.06 7.33
C LEU A 113 -7.97 -8.48 8.17
N PHE A 114 -9.17 -8.08 7.77
CA PHE A 114 -10.42 -8.39 8.46
C PHE A 114 -11.31 -9.29 7.58
N PHE A 115 -11.12 -10.60 7.69
CA PHE A 115 -11.84 -11.62 6.90
C PHE A 115 -11.53 -11.64 5.38
N GLU A 116 -10.39 -11.05 4.97
CA GLU A 116 -9.94 -11.00 3.58
C GLU A 116 -8.98 -12.17 3.30
N LYS A 117 -9.51 -13.29 2.82
CA LYS A 117 -8.73 -14.52 2.57
C LYS A 117 -8.01 -14.51 1.22
N GLU A 118 -8.39 -13.58 0.36
CA GLU A 118 -7.80 -13.33 -0.96
C GLU A 118 -6.45 -12.62 -0.89
N PHE A 119 -6.18 -11.89 0.20
CA PHE A 119 -4.95 -11.13 0.39
C PHE A 119 -3.97 -11.83 1.34
N ASP A 120 -2.68 -11.61 1.09
CA ASP A 120 -1.60 -11.96 2.00
C ASP A 120 -1.39 -10.85 3.03
N THR A 121 -0.89 -11.24 4.19
CA THR A 121 -0.40 -10.27 5.18
C THR A 121 1.04 -9.89 4.85
N PRO A 122 1.39 -8.59 4.74
CA PRO A 122 2.75 -8.18 4.51
C PRO A 122 3.68 -8.69 5.65
N PRO A 123 4.89 -9.14 5.32
CA PRO A 123 5.78 -9.80 6.27
C PRO A 123 6.37 -8.84 7.31
N ARG A 124 6.34 -7.54 7.03
CA ARG A 124 6.82 -6.47 7.92
C ARG A 124 5.80 -5.35 7.94
N LEU A 125 5.69 -4.72 9.11
CA LEU A 125 4.90 -3.52 9.29
C LEU A 125 5.48 -2.41 8.41
N GLU A 126 4.67 -1.91 7.48
CA GLU A 126 5.01 -0.75 6.68
C GLU A 126 4.54 0.51 7.40
N VAL A 127 5.48 1.43 7.65
CA VAL A 127 5.18 2.78 8.14
C VAL A 127 5.37 3.71 6.96
N VAL A 128 4.25 4.12 6.36
CA VAL A 128 4.23 4.90 5.13
C VAL A 128 3.78 6.31 5.44
N THR A 129 4.60 7.27 5.01
CA THR A 129 4.37 8.69 5.29
C THR A 129 4.61 9.51 4.04
N PHE A 130 3.80 10.53 3.81
CA PHE A 130 3.98 11.44 2.69
C PHE A 130 3.76 12.89 3.10
N ASP A 131 4.50 13.79 2.47
CA ASP A 131 4.40 15.21 2.77
C ASP A 131 3.31 15.88 1.93
N THR A 132 2.56 16.75 2.59
CA THR A 132 1.54 17.60 1.99
C THR A 132 1.81 19.07 2.30
N PRO A 133 1.51 20.00 1.38
CA PRO A 133 1.73 21.43 1.61
C PRO A 133 0.73 22.04 2.62
N PHE A 134 -0.34 21.32 2.99
CA PHE A 134 -1.41 21.84 3.85
C PHE A 134 -1.43 21.25 5.26
N ALA A 135 -0.96 20.01 5.45
CA ALA A 135 -0.93 19.36 6.76
C ALA A 135 0.49 18.93 7.19
N GLY A 136 1.52 19.18 6.37
CA GLY A 136 2.85 18.63 6.59
C GLY A 136 2.88 17.13 6.31
N ARG A 137 3.59 16.37 7.16
CA ARG A 137 3.72 14.92 7.04
C ARG A 137 2.44 14.21 7.51
N LEU A 138 1.85 13.41 6.64
CA LEU A 138 0.73 12.52 6.95
C LEU A 138 1.21 11.07 6.98
N ASP A 139 0.64 10.30 7.89
CA ASP A 139 0.94 8.89 8.08
C ASP A 139 -0.30 8.05 7.72
N GLU A 140 -0.12 7.05 6.86
CA GLU A 140 -1.13 5.99 6.66
C GLU A 140 -0.98 5.02 7.84
N CYS A 141 -1.90 5.10 8.81
CA CYS A 141 -1.76 4.36 10.07
C CYS A 141 -1.99 2.85 9.86
N ALA A 142 -0.92 2.07 9.97
CA ALA A 142 -1.02 0.68 10.39
C ALA A 142 -1.56 0.62 11.83
N SER A 143 -2.55 -0.25 12.08
CA SER A 143 -3.23 -0.42 13.38
C SER A 143 -2.30 -0.15 14.56
N SER A 144 -2.65 0.88 15.34
CA SER A 144 -1.89 1.34 16.48
C SER A 144 -1.66 0.19 17.47
N THR A 145 -0.42 -0.28 17.60
CA THR A 145 0.02 -0.81 18.90
C THR A 145 0.33 0.40 19.76
N TYR A 146 -0.62 0.73 20.63
CA TYR A 146 -0.48 1.72 21.68
C TYR A 146 0.62 1.24 22.64
N SER A 147 1.86 1.68 22.44
CA SER A 147 2.87 1.62 23.50
C SER A 147 2.56 2.75 24.47
N GLY A 148 1.69 2.45 25.45
CA GLY A 148 1.45 3.32 26.58
C GLY A 148 2.77 3.64 27.27
N SER A 149 3.17 4.91 27.22
CA SER A 149 4.19 5.46 28.08
C SER A 149 3.57 5.69 29.46
N ASP A 150 3.91 4.85 30.43
CA ASP A 150 3.66 5.10 31.85
C ASP A 150 4.40 6.39 32.28
N PRO A 151 3.72 7.36 32.92
CA PRO A 151 4.38 8.40 33.68
C PRO A 151 4.16 8.15 35.17
N GLU A 152 5.03 7.36 35.81
CA GLU A 152 5.19 7.41 37.27
C GLU A 152 6.65 7.68 37.64
N SER A 153 6.94 8.93 37.98
CA SER A 153 7.79 9.27 39.12
C SER A 153 7.58 10.73 39.48
N GLY A 154 6.48 10.96 40.21
CA GLY A 154 6.27 12.20 40.96
C GLY A 154 7.33 12.37 42.04
N GLN A 155 7.82 13.61 42.13
CA GLN A 155 8.72 14.12 43.15
C GLN A 155 8.19 13.84 44.57
N SER A 156 9.03 13.26 45.43
CA SER A 156 8.85 13.34 46.89
C SER A 156 9.73 14.47 47.44
N GLY A 157 9.09 15.58 47.81
CA GLY A 157 9.65 16.61 48.66
C GLY A 157 8.78 16.76 49.90
N SER A 158 9.32 16.36 51.05
CA SER A 158 9.00 16.85 52.40
C SER A 158 10.12 16.43 53.33
#